data_AF-A0A956CVU9-F1
#
_entry.id   AF-A0A956CVU9-F1
#
_cell.length_a   1.000
_cell.length_b   1.000
_cell.length_c   1.000
_cell.angle_alpha   90.00
_cell.angle_beta   90.00
_cell.angle_gamma   90.00
#
_symmetry.space_group_name_H-M   'P 1'
#
loop_
_entity.id
_entity.type
_entity.pdbx_description
1 polymer ?
#
loop_
_entity_poly.entity_id
_entity_poly.type
_entity_poly.pdbx_seq_one_letter_code
_entity_poly.pdbx_strand_id
1 'polypeptide(L)'
;MMPTRWALLAASLLLGGCDLDSLTDHTDEARRQLSNEGFTELQVTRSVNQPNQYRFRGRREDMLCTGHLEYADSANTRSYTTSITCGTSIPMTELEPLCESGSNGEACEIAASALRDAEPVDYTRMTHFAERACLLERARACFYVGVAMERGDRGLPQNENLAFVNYSRACDAEEPAGCLNAGLMRYQGEGAQVQHDVACQFFQRACNMDYVRGCAELGQCYRDGEGFERNFDRARELLERACTAEVGIACTNLGNMYELGQGVPQDDARAFRYYGQSCSLDYQRGCRYAAWLQLHGRGPVPNRAIGARVMGGFCDRGDAGACLDLGVALHEGYPDLPQDRPRAYNYFRTGCEGGNMPACRNVGVYLRGGLGGAPRDMSMARPFFERACAGGVQQACEDARG
;
A
#
# COMPACT_ATOMS: atom_id res chain seq x y z
N MET A 1 25.09 38.49 -27.20
CA MET A 1 24.96 37.10 -27.67
C MET A 1 26.12 36.29 -27.11
N MET A 2 25.85 35.53 -26.04
CA MET A 2 26.68 34.46 -25.48
C MET A 2 25.68 33.43 -24.91
N PRO A 3 25.90 32.11 -25.08
CA PRO A 3 24.88 31.12 -24.76
C PRO A 3 24.91 30.73 -23.28
N THR A 4 23.70 30.52 -22.78
CA THR A 4 23.29 30.35 -21.39
C THR A 4 23.55 28.91 -20.91
N ARG A 5 24.33 28.79 -19.84
CA ARG A 5 24.59 27.56 -19.07
C ARG A 5 23.42 27.12 -18.16
N TRP A 6 22.19 27.55 -18.45
CA TRP A 6 21.01 27.30 -17.60
C TRP A 6 19.85 26.56 -18.30
N ALA A 7 20.08 26.01 -19.50
CA ALA A 7 19.09 25.18 -20.21
C ALA A 7 19.15 23.68 -19.86
N LEU A 8 20.01 23.25 -18.92
CA LEU A 8 20.24 21.82 -18.61
C LEU A 8 19.57 21.30 -17.32
N LEU A 9 18.68 22.08 -16.68
CA LEU A 9 17.91 21.59 -15.52
C LEU A 9 16.38 21.62 -15.72
N ALA A 10 15.91 22.02 -16.89
CA ALA A 10 14.48 22.07 -17.23
C ALA A 10 14.08 21.06 -18.33
N ALA A 11 14.98 20.17 -18.75
CA ALA A 11 14.75 19.20 -19.82
C ALA A 11 14.56 17.75 -19.33
N SER A 12 14.47 17.51 -18.02
CA SER A 12 14.21 16.17 -17.47
C SER A 12 12.74 15.90 -17.13
N LEU A 13 11.84 16.86 -17.41
CA LEU A 13 10.41 16.76 -17.04
C LEU A 13 9.44 17.04 -18.20
N LEU A 14 9.91 17.21 -19.45
CA LEU A 14 9.04 17.47 -20.61
C LEU A 14 9.28 16.59 -21.84
N LEU A 15 10.19 15.62 -21.76
CA LEU A 15 10.19 14.43 -22.60
C LEU A 15 10.53 13.26 -21.66
N GLY A 16 9.60 12.92 -20.77
CA GLY A 16 9.53 11.55 -20.30
C GLY A 16 9.32 10.73 -21.56
N GLY A 17 10.39 10.08 -22.04
CA GLY A 17 10.33 9.21 -23.18
C GLY A 17 9.19 8.22 -22.93
N CYS A 18 8.09 8.36 -23.67
CA CYS A 18 7.36 7.18 -24.07
C CYS A 18 8.37 6.38 -24.88
N ASP A 19 9.07 5.50 -24.18
CA ASP A 19 9.92 4.50 -24.78
C ASP A 19 8.98 3.65 -25.62
N LEU A 20 8.93 3.92 -26.93
CA LEU A 20 8.09 3.20 -27.87
C LEU A 20 8.44 1.69 -27.87
N ASP A 21 9.63 1.33 -27.38
CA ASP A 21 10.08 -0.05 -27.16
C ASP A 21 9.41 -0.75 -25.97
N SER A 22 8.84 0.00 -25.01
CA SER A 22 8.02 -0.56 -23.91
C SER A 22 6.62 -1.04 -24.37
N LEU A 23 6.17 -0.57 -25.54
CA LEU A 23 4.90 -0.99 -26.15
C LEU A 23 5.08 -2.16 -27.12
N THR A 24 6.31 -2.43 -27.57
CA THR A 24 6.58 -3.54 -28.49
C THR A 24 6.48 -4.88 -27.78
N ASP A 25 5.79 -5.83 -28.38
CA ASP A 25 5.66 -7.17 -27.82
C ASP A 25 6.91 -8.02 -28.18
N HIS A 26 7.84 -8.13 -27.24
CA HIS A 26 9.05 -8.96 -27.41
C HIS A 26 8.85 -10.46 -27.12
N THR A 27 7.61 -10.97 -27.12
CA THR A 27 7.33 -12.39 -26.83
C THR A 27 8.12 -13.35 -27.75
N ASP A 28 8.28 -13.04 -29.03
CA ASP A 28 9.05 -13.88 -29.96
C ASP A 28 10.57 -13.76 -29.76
N GLU A 29 11.07 -12.65 -29.22
CA GLU A 29 12.48 -12.48 -28.85
C GLU A 29 12.80 -13.22 -27.55
N ALA A 30 11.92 -13.11 -26.54
CA ALA A 30 11.99 -13.90 -25.31
C ALA A 30 11.93 -15.41 -25.60
N ARG A 31 11.05 -15.85 -26.52
CA ARG A 31 10.99 -17.26 -26.96
C ARG A 31 12.31 -17.71 -27.61
N ARG A 32 12.89 -16.89 -28.49
CA ARG A 32 14.18 -17.19 -29.13
C ARG A 32 15.33 -17.27 -28.13
N GLN A 33 15.39 -16.37 -27.15
CA GLN A 33 16.39 -16.40 -26.08
C GLN A 33 16.31 -17.73 -25.30
N LEU A 34 15.11 -18.13 -24.88
CA LEU A 34 14.90 -19.39 -24.18
C LEU A 34 15.23 -20.61 -25.06
N SER A 35 14.90 -20.57 -26.35
CA SER A 35 15.33 -21.64 -27.27
C SER A 35 16.86 -21.75 -27.36
N ASN A 36 17.57 -20.62 -27.38
CA ASN A 36 19.04 -20.60 -27.37
C ASN A 36 19.63 -21.12 -26.04
N GLU A 37 18.89 -20.97 -24.93
CA GLU A 37 19.24 -21.54 -23.62
C GLU A 37 18.85 -23.02 -23.45
N GLY A 38 18.39 -23.67 -24.54
CA GLY A 38 18.11 -25.10 -24.58
C GLY A 38 16.69 -25.48 -24.15
N PHE A 39 15.76 -24.53 -24.06
CA PHE A 39 14.36 -24.81 -23.76
C PHE A 39 13.56 -25.16 -25.02
N THR A 40 12.72 -26.20 -24.92
CA THR A 40 11.79 -26.68 -25.93
C THR A 40 10.34 -26.58 -25.44
N GLU A 41 9.35 -26.82 -26.31
CA GLU A 41 7.92 -26.75 -25.95
C GLU A 41 7.51 -25.44 -25.25
N LEU A 42 8.08 -24.32 -25.71
CA LEU A 42 8.00 -23.03 -25.04
C LEU A 42 6.63 -22.34 -25.21
N GLN A 43 5.97 -22.11 -24.08
CA GLN A 43 4.88 -21.16 -23.92
C GLN A 43 5.43 -19.93 -23.21
N VAL A 44 5.30 -18.76 -23.84
CA VAL A 44 5.77 -17.49 -23.29
C VAL A 44 4.58 -16.53 -23.26
N THR A 45 4.30 -15.95 -22.09
CA THR A 45 3.19 -15.03 -21.88
C THR A 45 3.70 -13.71 -21.32
N ARG A 46 3.30 -12.60 -21.94
CA ARG A 46 3.63 -11.25 -21.49
C ARG A 46 2.73 -10.84 -20.32
N SER A 47 3.30 -10.21 -19.29
CA SER A 47 2.53 -9.67 -18.18
C SER A 47 1.69 -8.47 -18.64
N VAL A 48 0.39 -8.51 -18.32
CA VAL A 48 -0.56 -7.44 -18.68
C VAL A 48 -0.26 -6.14 -17.91
N ASN A 49 0.24 -6.26 -16.68
CA ASN A 49 0.48 -5.11 -15.79
C ASN A 49 1.93 -4.62 -15.81
N GLN A 50 2.86 -5.42 -16.36
CA GLN A 50 4.30 -5.11 -16.42
C GLN A 50 4.83 -5.48 -17.81
N PRO A 51 4.75 -4.56 -18.79
CA PRO A 51 5.02 -4.86 -20.21
C PRO A 51 6.43 -5.38 -20.51
N ASN A 52 7.38 -5.21 -19.60
CA ASN A 52 8.76 -5.70 -19.73
C ASN A 52 8.98 -7.06 -19.03
N GLN A 53 7.94 -7.64 -18.44
CA GLN A 53 8.02 -8.94 -17.78
C GLN A 53 7.27 -10.01 -18.57
N TYR A 54 7.93 -11.16 -18.73
CA TYR A 54 7.41 -12.33 -19.40
C TYR A 54 7.45 -13.51 -18.43
N ARG A 55 6.43 -14.36 -18.50
CA ARG A 55 6.45 -15.69 -17.91
C ARG A 55 6.72 -16.70 -19.00
N PHE A 56 7.43 -17.76 -18.66
CA PHE A 56 7.56 -18.88 -19.57
C PHE A 56 7.35 -20.22 -18.88
N ARG A 57 6.94 -21.17 -19.70
CA ARG A 57 6.92 -22.59 -19.43
C ARG A 57 7.58 -23.28 -20.61
N GLY A 58 8.55 -24.15 -20.34
CA GLY A 58 9.22 -24.92 -21.37
C GLY A 58 9.85 -26.17 -20.79
N ARG A 59 10.40 -27.03 -21.63
CA ARG A 59 11.16 -28.20 -21.20
C ARG A 59 12.63 -27.98 -21.44
N ARG A 60 13.46 -28.43 -20.51
CA ARG A 60 14.91 -28.51 -20.69
C ARG A 60 15.32 -29.89 -20.23
N GLU A 61 15.80 -30.70 -21.17
CA GLU A 61 15.93 -32.15 -20.96
C GLU A 61 14.58 -32.76 -20.53
N ASP A 62 14.56 -33.60 -19.49
CA ASP A 62 13.33 -34.22 -18.94
C ASP A 62 12.61 -33.34 -17.91
N MET A 63 13.10 -32.13 -17.66
CA MET A 63 12.54 -31.22 -16.66
C MET A 63 11.53 -30.26 -17.29
N LEU A 64 10.39 -30.07 -16.61
CA LEU A 64 9.53 -28.92 -16.91
C LEU A 64 10.07 -27.74 -16.11
N CYS A 65 10.30 -26.66 -16.83
CA CYS A 65 10.85 -25.44 -16.29
C CYS A 65 9.83 -24.32 -16.42
N THR A 66 9.64 -23.58 -15.33
CA THR A 66 8.89 -22.33 -15.32
C THR A 66 9.81 -21.21 -14.86
N GLY A 67 9.48 -20.00 -15.27
CA GLY A 67 10.30 -18.86 -14.88
C GLY A 67 9.78 -17.53 -15.36
N HIS A 68 10.55 -16.50 -15.01
CA HIS A 68 10.31 -15.12 -15.37
C HIS A 68 11.48 -14.59 -16.19
N LEU A 69 11.17 -13.80 -17.21
CA LEU A 69 12.13 -13.00 -17.95
C LEU A 69 11.79 -11.55 -17.75
N GLU A 70 12.77 -10.76 -17.36
CA GLU A 70 12.66 -9.31 -17.36
C GLU A 70 13.51 -8.76 -18.51
N TYR A 71 12.87 -8.00 -19.37
CA TYR A 71 13.50 -7.29 -20.48
C TYR A 71 14.03 -5.94 -20.00
N ALA A 72 15.34 -5.74 -20.16
CA ALA A 72 15.98 -4.45 -19.92
C ALA A 72 16.67 -3.98 -21.20
N ASP A 73 16.27 -2.81 -21.68
CA ASP A 73 16.98 -2.06 -22.71
C ASP A 73 17.84 -0.97 -22.07
N SER A 74 19.12 -0.97 -22.41
CA SER A 74 20.08 0.05 -22.01
C SER A 74 20.78 0.52 -23.28
N ALA A 75 21.25 1.76 -23.31
CA ALA A 75 21.62 2.54 -24.50
C ALA A 75 22.63 1.93 -25.52
N ASN A 76 23.03 0.66 -25.40
CA ASN A 76 23.62 -0.18 -26.45
C ASN A 76 23.60 -1.70 -26.15
N THR A 77 22.80 -2.18 -25.19
CA THR A 77 22.75 -3.60 -24.79
C THR A 77 21.34 -4.03 -24.42
N ARG A 78 20.79 -4.99 -25.18
CA ARG A 78 19.58 -5.73 -24.85
C ARG A 78 19.94 -6.89 -23.93
N SER A 79 19.28 -6.99 -22.79
CA SER A 79 19.53 -8.07 -21.84
C SER A 79 18.23 -8.60 -21.26
N TYR A 80 18.18 -9.91 -21.06
CA TYR A 80 17.13 -10.56 -20.28
C TYR A 80 17.74 -11.03 -18.96
N THR A 81 17.03 -10.76 -17.86
CA THR A 81 17.30 -11.43 -16.59
C THR A 81 16.33 -12.60 -16.46
N THR A 82 16.87 -13.82 -16.34
CA THR A 82 16.09 -15.06 -16.25
C THR A 82 16.11 -15.60 -14.82
N SER A 83 14.93 -15.78 -14.23
CA SER A 83 14.74 -16.62 -13.04
C SER A 83 14.08 -17.92 -13.48
N ILE A 84 14.76 -19.05 -13.30
CA ILE A 84 14.33 -20.35 -13.84
C ILE A 84 14.26 -21.36 -12.70
N THR A 85 13.11 -22.01 -12.58
CA THR A 85 12.94 -23.19 -11.74
C THR A 85 12.65 -24.37 -12.65
N CYS A 86 13.57 -25.34 -12.68
CA CYS A 86 13.42 -26.59 -13.40
C CYS A 86 13.18 -27.71 -12.39
N GLY A 87 12.10 -28.47 -12.57
CA GLY A 87 11.81 -29.66 -11.78
C GLY A 87 11.51 -30.84 -12.69
N THR A 88 11.68 -32.05 -12.19
CA THR A 88 11.07 -33.22 -12.82
C THR A 88 9.56 -32.98 -12.88
N SER A 89 8.99 -33.03 -14.08
CA SER A 89 7.54 -32.86 -14.22
C SER A 89 6.86 -34.13 -13.73
N ILE A 90 6.59 -34.21 -12.42
CA ILE A 90 5.78 -35.31 -11.88
C ILE A 90 4.37 -35.11 -12.46
N PRO A 91 3.87 -36.06 -13.27
CA PRO A 91 2.56 -35.90 -13.89
C PRO A 91 1.48 -35.89 -12.80
N MET A 92 0.37 -35.17 -13.06
CA MET A 92 -0.75 -35.09 -12.10
C MET A 92 -1.29 -36.47 -11.70
N THR A 93 -1.20 -37.47 -12.59
CA THR A 93 -1.58 -38.86 -12.32
C THR A 93 -0.76 -39.52 -11.21
N GLU A 94 0.44 -39.01 -10.93
CA GLU A 94 1.32 -39.48 -9.84
C GLU A 94 1.20 -38.58 -8.60
N LEU A 95 1.09 -37.26 -8.78
CA LEU A 95 0.96 -36.30 -7.66
C LEU A 95 -0.33 -36.46 -6.88
N GLU A 96 -1.44 -36.64 -7.59
CA GLU A 96 -2.78 -36.68 -6.99
C GLU A 96 -2.92 -37.84 -5.99
N PRO A 97 -2.61 -39.11 -6.34
CA PRO A 97 -2.61 -40.19 -5.36
C PRO A 97 -1.69 -39.95 -4.16
N LEU A 98 -0.51 -39.34 -4.37
CA LEU A 98 0.43 -39.05 -3.28
C LEU A 98 -0.13 -38.01 -2.31
N CYS A 99 -0.72 -36.93 -2.82
CA CYS A 99 -1.41 -35.96 -1.97
C CYS A 99 -2.64 -36.59 -1.29
N GLU A 100 -3.43 -37.36 -2.05
CA GLU A 100 -4.67 -37.99 -1.61
C GLU A 100 -4.44 -39.06 -0.53
N SER A 101 -3.27 -39.70 -0.52
CA SER A 101 -2.85 -40.65 0.53
C SER A 101 -2.75 -40.03 1.93
N GLY A 102 -2.68 -38.69 2.03
CA GLY A 102 -2.77 -37.95 3.29
C GLY A 102 -1.47 -37.84 4.07
N SER A 103 -0.32 -38.27 3.52
CA SER A 103 0.97 -38.18 4.19
C SER A 103 2.02 -37.33 3.46
N ASN A 104 1.71 -36.82 2.26
CA ASN A 104 2.68 -36.09 1.45
C ASN A 104 2.20 -34.66 1.15
N GLY A 105 2.48 -33.74 2.09
CA GLY A 105 2.16 -32.32 1.93
C GLY A 105 2.90 -31.65 0.78
N GLU A 106 4.09 -32.16 0.41
CA GLU A 106 4.86 -31.64 -0.72
C GLU A 106 4.18 -31.96 -2.05
N ALA A 107 3.72 -33.19 -2.20
CA ALA A 107 2.93 -33.59 -3.37
C ALA A 107 1.67 -32.73 -3.51
N CYS A 108 1.00 -32.40 -2.39
CA CYS A 108 -0.14 -31.49 -2.39
C CYS A 108 0.24 -30.06 -2.83
N GLU A 109 1.35 -29.52 -2.33
CA GLU A 109 1.84 -28.18 -2.71
C GLU A 109 2.22 -28.13 -4.20
N ILE A 110 2.91 -29.16 -4.71
CA ILE A 110 3.28 -29.28 -6.13
C ILE A 110 2.02 -29.42 -7.00
N ALA A 111 1.05 -30.25 -6.60
CA ALA A 111 -0.22 -30.40 -7.32
C ALA A 111 -1.00 -29.08 -7.40
N ALA A 112 -1.09 -28.34 -6.29
CA ALA A 112 -1.71 -27.02 -6.27
C ALA A 112 -0.97 -26.04 -7.19
N SER A 113 0.36 -26.01 -7.16
CA SER A 113 1.15 -25.15 -8.06
C SER A 113 0.96 -25.53 -9.53
N ALA A 114 0.96 -26.81 -9.87
CA ALA A 114 0.78 -27.29 -11.23
C ALA A 114 -0.58 -26.88 -11.83
N LEU A 115 -1.64 -26.87 -11.03
CA LEU A 115 -2.98 -26.45 -11.44
C LEU A 115 -3.11 -24.92 -11.55
N ARG A 116 -2.42 -24.16 -10.70
CA ARG A 116 -2.34 -22.70 -10.81
C ARG A 116 -1.72 -22.27 -12.14
N ASP A 117 -0.76 -23.04 -12.63
CA ASP A 117 -0.01 -22.76 -13.86
C ASP A 117 -0.64 -23.46 -15.10
N ALA A 118 -1.82 -24.07 -14.96
CA ALA A 118 -2.58 -24.69 -16.04
C ALA A 118 -3.51 -23.68 -16.75
N GLU A 119 -3.77 -23.92 -18.04
CA GLU A 119 -4.71 -23.11 -18.83
C GLU A 119 -5.80 -24.00 -19.44
N PRO A 120 -7.10 -23.81 -19.09
CA PRO A 120 -7.59 -22.89 -18.05
C PRO A 120 -7.24 -23.36 -16.62
N VAL A 121 -7.16 -22.41 -15.69
CA VAL A 121 -6.89 -22.70 -14.27
C VAL A 121 -8.09 -23.40 -13.63
N ASP A 122 -7.87 -24.57 -13.03
CA ASP A 122 -8.87 -25.28 -12.22
C ASP A 122 -8.75 -24.87 -10.74
N TYR A 123 -9.43 -23.78 -10.39
CA TYR A 123 -9.41 -23.21 -9.06
C TYR A 123 -9.92 -24.17 -7.97
N THR A 124 -10.91 -25.00 -8.28
CA THR A 124 -11.51 -25.95 -7.34
C THR A 124 -10.50 -27.01 -6.93
N ARG A 125 -9.85 -27.65 -7.91
CA ARG A 125 -8.83 -28.67 -7.61
C ARG A 125 -7.58 -28.06 -6.98
N MET A 126 -7.17 -26.88 -7.46
CA MET A 126 -6.01 -26.17 -6.93
C MET A 126 -6.19 -25.84 -5.44
N THR A 127 -7.35 -25.30 -5.05
CA THR A 127 -7.62 -24.97 -3.64
C THR A 127 -7.79 -26.21 -2.78
N HIS A 128 -8.44 -27.27 -3.29
CA HIS A 128 -8.50 -28.55 -2.59
C HIS A 128 -7.11 -29.07 -2.21
N PHE A 129 -6.16 -29.08 -3.15
CA PHE A 129 -4.78 -29.49 -2.85
C PHE A 129 -4.06 -28.51 -1.93
N ALA A 130 -4.30 -27.21 -2.05
CA ALA A 130 -3.73 -26.21 -1.14
C ALA A 130 -4.25 -26.35 0.31
N GLU A 131 -5.53 -26.62 0.50
CA GLU A 131 -6.13 -26.89 1.81
C GLU A 131 -5.52 -28.14 2.44
N ARG A 132 -5.34 -29.21 1.66
CA ARG A 132 -4.66 -30.42 2.13
C ARG A 132 -3.19 -30.17 2.48
N ALA A 133 -2.47 -29.44 1.63
CA ALA A 133 -1.09 -29.05 1.92
C ALA A 133 -1.01 -28.27 3.24
N CYS A 134 -1.95 -27.34 3.48
CA CYS A 134 -2.03 -26.62 4.74
C CYS A 134 -2.28 -27.53 5.94
N LEU A 135 -3.21 -28.49 5.83
CA LEU A 135 -3.46 -29.49 6.88
C LEU A 135 -2.25 -30.38 7.16
N LEU A 136 -1.34 -30.50 6.20
CA LEU A 136 -0.06 -31.20 6.31
C LEU A 136 1.12 -30.24 6.61
N GLU A 137 0.81 -29.16 7.32
CA GLU A 137 1.76 -28.17 7.88
C GLU A 137 2.62 -27.46 6.83
N ARG A 138 2.14 -27.36 5.57
CA ARG A 138 2.79 -26.52 4.55
C ARG A 138 2.41 -25.06 4.77
N ALA A 139 3.30 -24.35 5.46
CA ALA A 139 3.08 -22.98 5.94
C ALA A 139 2.60 -22.02 4.83
N ARG A 140 3.25 -22.03 3.65
CA ARG A 140 2.86 -21.21 2.49
C ARG A 140 1.49 -21.57 1.93
N ALA A 141 1.12 -22.85 1.95
CA ALA A 141 -0.20 -23.28 1.50
C ALA A 141 -1.29 -22.76 2.44
N CYS A 142 -1.07 -22.79 3.75
CA CYS A 142 -1.98 -22.17 4.72
C CYS A 142 -2.13 -20.66 4.47
N PHE A 143 -1.04 -19.95 4.25
CA PHE A 143 -1.10 -18.52 3.91
C PHE A 143 -1.94 -18.27 2.65
N TYR A 144 -1.71 -19.05 1.60
CA TYR A 144 -2.44 -18.94 0.33
C TYR A 144 -3.94 -19.18 0.49
N VAL A 145 -4.33 -20.26 1.19
CA VAL A 145 -5.73 -20.56 1.50
C VAL A 145 -6.35 -19.43 2.30
N GLY A 146 -5.62 -18.87 3.28
CA GLY A 146 -6.05 -17.70 4.05
C GLY A 146 -6.38 -16.50 3.16
N VAL A 147 -5.50 -16.14 2.23
CA VAL A 147 -5.73 -15.04 1.27
C VAL A 147 -6.94 -15.28 0.38
N ALA A 148 -7.13 -16.53 -0.09
CA ALA A 148 -8.27 -16.84 -0.94
C ALA A 148 -9.61 -16.74 -0.19
N MET A 149 -9.65 -17.19 1.06
CA MET A 149 -10.83 -17.07 1.93
C MET A 149 -11.10 -15.61 2.35
N GLU A 150 -10.08 -14.80 2.60
CA GLU A 150 -10.25 -13.37 2.93
C GLU A 150 -10.97 -12.62 1.80
N ARG A 151 -10.62 -12.94 0.55
CA ARG A 151 -11.14 -12.27 -0.66
C ARG A 151 -12.40 -12.92 -1.24
N GLY A 152 -12.69 -14.17 -0.86
CA GLY A 152 -13.72 -14.97 -1.51
C GLY A 152 -13.43 -15.23 -2.98
N ASP A 153 -12.17 -15.54 -3.30
CA ASP A 153 -11.71 -15.80 -4.67
C ASP A 153 -11.21 -17.23 -4.85
N ARG A 154 -10.79 -17.57 -6.08
CA ARG A 154 -10.10 -18.83 -6.41
C ARG A 154 -10.86 -20.10 -6.01
N GLY A 155 -12.19 -20.06 -6.04
CA GLY A 155 -13.04 -21.22 -5.74
C GLY A 155 -13.39 -21.37 -4.27
N LEU A 156 -12.93 -20.48 -3.39
CA LEU A 156 -13.31 -20.45 -1.98
C LEU A 156 -14.26 -19.27 -1.70
N PRO A 157 -15.33 -19.48 -0.92
CA PRO A 157 -16.20 -18.39 -0.51
C PRO A 157 -15.50 -17.46 0.49
N GLN A 158 -15.92 -16.19 0.53
CA GLN A 158 -15.37 -15.24 1.49
C GLN A 158 -15.68 -15.71 2.92
N ASN A 159 -14.65 -15.84 3.75
CA ASN A 159 -14.77 -16.24 5.15
C ASN A 159 -13.58 -15.74 5.98
N GLU A 160 -13.75 -14.60 6.64
CA GLU A 160 -12.72 -13.94 7.46
C GLU A 160 -12.28 -14.82 8.65
N ASN A 161 -13.20 -15.58 9.25
CA ASN A 161 -12.85 -16.45 10.38
C ASN A 161 -11.93 -17.60 9.94
N LEU A 162 -12.23 -18.26 8.83
CA LEU A 162 -11.37 -19.31 8.28
C LEU A 162 -10.07 -18.74 7.71
N ALA A 163 -10.09 -17.53 7.16
CA ALA A 163 -8.88 -16.83 6.74
C ALA A 163 -7.91 -16.64 7.93
N PHE A 164 -8.42 -16.12 9.05
CA PHE A 164 -7.62 -15.97 10.28
C PHE A 164 -7.05 -17.31 10.78
N VAL A 165 -7.87 -18.38 10.80
CA VAL A 165 -7.41 -19.71 11.24
C VAL A 165 -6.26 -20.20 10.35
N ASN A 166 -6.37 -20.04 9.04
CA ASN A 166 -5.31 -20.45 8.12
C ASN A 166 -4.06 -19.57 8.23
N TYR A 167 -4.19 -18.26 8.45
CA TYR A 167 -3.05 -17.40 8.75
C TYR A 167 -2.35 -17.76 10.07
N SER A 168 -3.12 -18.11 11.09
CA SER A 168 -2.57 -18.57 12.37
C SER A 168 -1.80 -19.87 12.20
N ARG A 169 -2.34 -20.84 11.45
CA ARG A 169 -1.62 -22.08 11.08
C ARG A 169 -0.34 -21.80 10.31
N ALA A 170 -0.38 -20.90 9.34
CA ALA A 170 0.80 -20.47 8.61
C ALA A 170 1.86 -19.89 9.57
N CYS A 171 1.44 -19.00 10.49
CA CYS A 171 2.31 -18.41 11.49
C CYS A 171 2.91 -19.45 12.46
N ASP A 172 2.12 -20.45 12.88
CA ASP A 172 2.56 -21.55 13.74
C ASP A 172 3.55 -22.48 13.03
N ALA A 173 3.46 -22.57 11.70
CA ALA A 173 4.44 -23.22 10.84
C ALA A 173 5.57 -22.28 10.36
N GLU A 174 5.84 -21.20 11.12
CA GLU A 174 6.93 -20.24 10.87
C GLU A 174 6.87 -19.48 9.52
N GLU A 175 5.67 -19.27 8.96
CA GLU A 175 5.48 -18.37 7.82
C GLU A 175 5.21 -16.92 8.30
N PRO A 176 6.17 -16.00 8.12
CA PRO A 176 6.06 -14.63 8.65
C PRO A 176 4.91 -13.83 8.04
N ALA A 177 4.56 -14.06 6.76
CA ALA A 177 3.42 -13.39 6.15
C ALA A 177 2.09 -13.83 6.78
N GLY A 178 2.01 -15.09 7.21
CA GLY A 178 0.89 -15.62 8.00
C GLY A 178 0.75 -14.90 9.33
N CYS A 179 1.86 -14.71 10.06
CA CYS A 179 1.86 -13.94 11.30
C CYS A 179 1.41 -12.49 11.08
N LEU A 180 1.96 -11.81 10.06
CA LEU A 180 1.56 -10.43 9.77
C LEU A 180 0.05 -10.34 9.51
N ASN A 181 -0.50 -11.17 8.63
CA ASN A 181 -1.90 -11.08 8.26
C ASN A 181 -2.82 -11.48 9.43
N ALA A 182 -2.49 -12.52 10.19
CA ALA A 182 -3.22 -12.85 11.42
C ALA A 182 -3.24 -11.67 12.41
N GLY A 183 -2.10 -10.98 12.56
CA GLY A 183 -2.00 -9.77 13.38
C GLY A 183 -2.87 -8.63 12.86
N LEU A 184 -2.83 -8.34 11.56
CA LEU A 184 -3.63 -7.28 10.93
C LEU A 184 -5.14 -7.52 11.09
N MET A 185 -5.60 -8.77 10.93
CA MET A 185 -7.02 -9.10 11.15
C MET A 185 -7.47 -8.83 12.58
N ARG A 186 -6.62 -9.16 13.57
CA ARG A 186 -6.90 -8.89 15.00
C ARG A 186 -6.81 -7.42 15.35
N TYR A 187 -5.94 -6.68 14.68
CA TYR A 187 -5.82 -5.25 14.85
C TYR A 187 -7.06 -4.51 14.32
N GLN A 188 -7.57 -4.91 13.14
CA GLN A 188 -8.70 -4.26 12.49
C GLN A 188 -10.08 -4.76 12.98
N GLY A 189 -10.13 -5.94 13.61
CA GLY A 189 -11.40 -6.58 13.98
C GLY A 189 -12.14 -7.18 12.78
N GLU A 190 -11.40 -7.67 11.79
CA GLU A 190 -11.97 -8.38 10.64
C GLU A 190 -12.39 -9.80 11.09
N GLY A 191 -13.63 -10.19 10.83
CA GLY A 191 -14.21 -11.49 11.21
C GLY A 191 -14.47 -11.69 12.70
N ALA A 192 -13.96 -10.81 13.57
CA ALA A 192 -14.01 -10.94 15.02
C ALA A 192 -13.83 -9.58 15.72
N GLN A 193 -13.86 -9.56 17.06
CA GLN A 193 -13.57 -8.34 17.81
C GLN A 193 -12.08 -7.97 17.76
N VAL A 194 -11.82 -6.66 17.72
CA VAL A 194 -10.50 -6.05 17.83
C VAL A 194 -9.78 -6.55 19.09
N GLN A 195 -8.54 -7.03 18.92
CA GLN A 195 -7.68 -7.57 19.96
C GLN A 195 -6.23 -7.13 19.72
N HIS A 196 -5.89 -5.92 20.15
CA HIS A 196 -4.57 -5.33 19.92
C HIS A 196 -3.43 -6.11 20.60
N ASP A 197 -3.68 -6.69 21.78
CA ASP A 197 -2.73 -7.57 22.48
C ASP A 197 -2.35 -8.81 21.67
N VAL A 198 -3.35 -9.48 21.10
CA VAL A 198 -3.14 -10.64 20.22
C VAL A 198 -2.45 -10.21 18.92
N ALA A 199 -2.86 -9.09 18.34
CA ALA A 199 -2.25 -8.55 17.11
C ALA A 199 -0.74 -8.28 17.30
N CYS A 200 -0.39 -7.59 18.38
CA CYS A 200 0.99 -7.22 18.68
C CYS A 200 1.88 -8.45 18.99
N GLN A 201 1.32 -9.53 19.54
CA GLN A 201 2.05 -10.80 19.68
C GLN A 201 2.35 -11.44 18.31
N PHE A 202 1.40 -11.42 17.37
CA PHE A 202 1.63 -11.88 16.00
C PHE A 202 2.68 -11.04 15.27
N PHE A 203 2.64 -9.71 15.39
CA PHE A 203 3.66 -8.83 14.82
C PHE A 203 5.04 -9.08 15.44
N GLN A 204 5.12 -9.36 16.75
CA GLN A 204 6.36 -9.74 17.41
C GLN A 204 6.93 -11.04 16.84
N ARG A 205 6.09 -12.06 16.60
CA ARG A 205 6.51 -13.31 15.95
C ARG A 205 7.02 -13.06 14.53
N ALA A 206 6.29 -12.28 13.72
CA ALA A 206 6.72 -11.90 12.37
C ALA A 206 8.09 -11.18 12.39
N CYS A 207 8.26 -10.21 13.29
CA CYS A 207 9.52 -9.46 13.42
C CYS A 207 10.69 -10.34 13.91
N ASN A 208 10.43 -11.32 14.79
CA ASN A 208 11.45 -12.27 15.24
C ASN A 208 11.96 -13.19 14.12
N MET A 209 11.16 -13.38 13.07
CA MET A 209 11.56 -14.07 11.83
C MET A 209 12.13 -13.10 10.78
N ASP A 210 12.63 -11.96 11.23
CA ASP A 210 13.22 -10.90 10.40
C ASP A 210 12.30 -10.30 9.32
N TYR A 211 10.99 -10.49 9.45
CA TYR A 211 10.03 -9.89 8.54
C TYR A 211 9.84 -8.41 8.85
N VAL A 212 10.52 -7.56 8.08
CA VAL A 212 10.65 -6.12 8.33
C VAL A 212 9.30 -5.39 8.39
N ARG A 213 8.29 -5.85 7.65
CA ARG A 213 6.93 -5.30 7.75
C ARG A 213 6.28 -5.63 9.10
N GLY A 214 6.52 -6.83 9.64
CA GLY A 214 6.11 -7.20 10.99
C GLY A 214 6.79 -6.33 12.06
N CYS A 215 8.06 -5.97 11.87
CA CYS A 215 8.75 -5.03 12.75
C CYS A 215 8.15 -3.63 12.72
N ALA A 216 7.67 -3.16 11.56
CA ALA A 216 7.01 -1.86 11.46
C ALA A 216 5.71 -1.82 12.29
N GLU A 217 4.87 -2.86 12.20
CA GLU A 217 3.63 -2.96 12.97
C GLU A 217 3.91 -3.15 14.47
N LEU A 218 4.94 -3.93 14.83
CA LEU A 218 5.37 -4.05 16.21
C LEU A 218 5.87 -2.71 16.78
N GLY A 219 6.59 -1.93 15.98
CA GLY A 219 7.02 -0.59 16.35
C GLY A 219 5.83 0.34 16.64
N GLN A 220 4.75 0.21 15.88
CA GLN A 220 3.49 0.90 16.14
C GLN A 220 2.85 0.48 17.47
N CYS A 221 2.80 -0.83 17.78
CA CYS A 221 2.31 -1.33 19.06
C CYS A 221 3.03 -0.67 20.26
N TYR A 222 4.36 -0.62 20.23
CA TYR A 222 5.14 0.04 21.30
C TYR A 222 4.96 1.55 21.33
N ARG A 223 4.78 2.22 20.19
CA ARG A 223 4.53 3.67 20.13
C ARG A 223 3.20 4.04 20.78
N ASP A 224 2.16 3.29 20.44
CA ASP A 224 0.79 3.60 20.85
C ASP A 224 0.50 3.05 22.27
N GLY A 225 1.29 2.07 22.72
CA GLY A 225 1.08 1.37 23.99
C GLY A 225 -0.07 0.36 23.90
N GLU A 226 -0.22 -0.26 22.73
CA GLU A 226 -1.26 -1.22 22.41
C GLU A 226 -0.69 -2.63 22.50
N GLY A 227 -1.33 -3.49 23.29
CA GLY A 227 -0.87 -4.87 23.54
C GLY A 227 0.40 -5.01 24.38
N PHE A 228 1.28 -4.01 24.34
CA PHE A 228 2.48 -3.87 25.16
C PHE A 228 2.48 -2.51 25.86
N GLU A 229 3.24 -2.41 26.96
CA GLU A 229 3.48 -1.10 27.58
C GLU A 229 4.18 -0.17 26.59
N ARG A 230 3.74 1.09 26.58
CA ARG A 230 4.28 2.11 25.67
C ARG A 230 5.78 2.27 25.87
N ASN A 231 6.54 2.14 24.80
CA ASN A 231 7.99 2.27 24.81
C ASN A 231 8.48 2.92 23.52
N PHE A 232 8.72 4.23 23.57
CA PHE A 232 9.12 4.97 22.38
C PHE A 232 10.53 4.63 21.88
N ASP A 233 11.45 4.24 22.75
CA ASP A 233 12.80 3.86 22.31
C ASP A 233 12.76 2.56 21.49
N ARG A 234 12.01 1.57 21.97
CA ARG A 234 11.81 0.31 21.24
C ARG A 234 11.00 0.51 19.96
N ALA A 235 10.00 1.38 19.99
CA ALA A 235 9.27 1.78 18.79
C ALA A 235 10.20 2.41 17.75
N ARG A 236 11.03 3.37 18.16
CA ARG A 236 11.99 4.04 17.28
C ARG A 236 12.95 3.05 16.65
N GLU A 237 13.56 2.16 17.44
CA GLU A 237 14.52 1.16 16.94
C GLU A 237 13.91 0.26 15.86
N LEU A 238 12.72 -0.29 16.13
CA LEU A 238 12.00 -1.16 15.19
C LEU A 238 11.60 -0.42 13.91
N LEU A 239 11.12 0.81 14.05
CA LEU A 239 10.71 1.63 12.93
C LEU A 239 11.90 2.13 12.11
N GLU A 240 13.04 2.46 12.73
CA GLU A 240 14.30 2.80 12.06
C GLU A 240 14.77 1.61 11.22
N ARG A 241 14.83 0.41 11.81
CA ARG A 241 15.16 -0.83 11.09
C ARG A 241 14.25 -1.04 9.88
N ALA A 242 12.93 -0.94 10.06
CA ALA A 242 11.97 -1.16 8.97
C ALA A 242 12.01 -0.06 7.90
N CYS A 243 12.20 1.21 8.28
CA CYS A 243 12.33 2.31 7.33
C CYS A 243 13.62 2.22 6.52
N THR A 244 14.74 1.81 7.13
CA THR A 244 15.98 1.50 6.41
C THR A 244 15.80 0.36 5.41
N ALA A 245 14.93 -0.60 5.72
CA ALA A 245 14.52 -1.67 4.81
C ALA A 245 13.38 -1.26 3.84
N GLU A 246 13.21 0.05 3.60
CA GLU A 246 12.27 0.61 2.62
C GLU A 246 10.79 0.29 2.88
N VAL A 247 10.42 0.06 4.15
CA VAL A 247 9.01 -0.08 4.54
C VAL A 247 8.39 1.32 4.73
N GLY A 248 7.63 1.78 3.74
CA GLY A 248 7.06 3.15 3.72
C GLY A 248 6.23 3.52 4.96
N ILE A 249 5.41 2.60 5.48
CA ILE A 249 4.64 2.84 6.72
C ILE A 249 5.54 3.10 7.93
N ALA A 250 6.70 2.44 8.02
CA ALA A 250 7.65 2.65 9.09
C ALA A 250 8.27 4.05 9.01
N CYS A 251 8.66 4.49 7.81
CA CYS A 251 9.17 5.84 7.59
C CYS A 251 8.11 6.91 7.94
N THR A 252 6.84 6.69 7.57
CA THR A 252 5.75 7.58 8.01
C THR A 252 5.62 7.61 9.53
N ASN A 253 5.68 6.45 10.20
CA ASN A 253 5.57 6.38 11.66
C ASN A 253 6.75 7.06 12.37
N LEU A 254 7.99 6.95 11.87
CA LEU A 254 9.12 7.73 12.36
C LEU A 254 8.94 9.23 12.15
N GLY A 255 8.45 9.62 10.97
CA GLY A 255 8.14 11.01 10.69
C GLY A 255 7.18 11.61 11.72
N ASN A 256 6.13 10.86 12.08
CA ASN A 256 5.17 11.25 13.12
C ASN A 256 5.84 11.36 14.50
N MET A 257 6.74 10.45 14.86
CA MET A 257 7.45 10.52 16.15
C MET A 257 8.26 11.81 16.27
N TYR A 258 8.98 12.21 15.21
CA TYR A 258 9.72 13.47 15.19
C TYR A 258 8.81 14.69 15.08
N GLU A 259 7.70 14.62 14.34
CA GLU A 259 6.75 15.72 14.21
C GLU A 259 6.07 16.06 15.54
N LEU A 260 5.73 15.04 16.34
CA LEU A 260 4.97 15.16 17.58
C LEU A 260 5.86 15.12 18.83
N GLY A 261 7.16 14.90 18.69
CA GLY A 261 8.09 14.77 19.82
C GLY A 261 7.83 13.53 20.69
N GLN A 262 7.43 12.41 20.09
CA GLN A 262 7.10 11.18 20.81
C GLN A 262 8.36 10.36 21.11
N GLY A 263 8.87 10.47 22.34
CA GLY A 263 10.11 9.80 22.78
C GLY A 263 11.38 10.31 22.13
N VAL A 264 11.28 11.39 21.36
CA VAL A 264 12.38 12.17 20.79
C VAL A 264 12.00 13.66 20.86
N PRO A 265 12.96 14.59 20.89
CA PRO A 265 12.64 16.00 20.72
C PRO A 265 11.91 16.25 19.39
N GLN A 266 10.93 17.15 19.39
CA GLN A 266 10.25 17.55 18.17
C GLN A 266 11.27 18.11 17.15
N ASP A 267 11.21 17.59 15.92
CA ASP A 267 12.10 17.95 14.82
C ASP A 267 11.38 17.83 13.47
N ASP A 268 10.78 18.94 13.03
CA ASP A 268 10.04 19.01 11.76
C ASP A 268 10.93 18.74 10.54
N ALA A 269 12.25 18.98 10.63
CA ALA A 269 13.16 18.73 9.54
C ALA A 269 13.43 17.23 9.35
N ARG A 270 13.62 16.49 10.44
CA ARG A 270 13.66 15.03 10.40
C ARG A 270 12.33 14.45 9.98
N ALA A 271 11.22 14.97 10.50
CA ALA A 271 9.87 14.54 10.11
C ALA A 271 9.67 14.66 8.59
N PHE A 272 9.96 15.84 8.03
CA PHE A 272 9.88 16.09 6.59
C PHE A 272 10.75 15.12 5.78
N ARG A 273 11.96 14.81 6.24
CA ARG A 273 12.85 13.84 5.57
C ARG A 273 12.25 12.43 5.56
N TYR A 274 11.75 11.94 6.69
CA TYR A 274 11.16 10.60 6.76
C TYR A 274 9.84 10.50 5.99
N TYR A 275 9.01 11.55 6.01
CA TYR A 275 7.81 11.62 5.16
C TYR A 275 8.17 11.65 3.68
N GLY A 276 9.22 12.37 3.29
CA GLY A 276 9.75 12.39 1.93
C GLY A 276 10.24 11.02 1.48
N GLN A 277 11.01 10.32 2.32
CA GLN A 277 11.44 8.94 2.06
C GLN A 277 10.25 8.00 1.92
N SER A 278 9.25 8.12 2.80
CA SER A 278 8.02 7.35 2.68
C SER A 278 7.28 7.64 1.36
N CYS A 279 7.27 8.89 0.92
CA CYS A 279 6.63 9.29 -0.33
C CYS A 279 7.36 8.72 -1.56
N SER A 280 8.70 8.68 -1.56
CA SER A 280 9.48 8.07 -2.65
C SER A 280 9.32 6.55 -2.74
N LEU A 281 8.79 5.92 -1.69
CA LEU A 281 8.43 4.49 -1.65
C LEU A 281 6.95 4.26 -2.03
N ASP A 282 6.36 5.20 -2.79
CA ASP A 282 4.97 5.22 -3.24
C ASP A 282 3.90 5.15 -2.12
N TYR A 283 4.32 5.41 -0.88
CA TYR A 283 3.41 5.40 0.25
C TYR A 283 2.71 6.76 0.41
N GLN A 284 1.48 6.82 -0.08
CA GLN A 284 0.69 8.05 -0.20
C GLN A 284 0.56 8.86 1.09
N ARG A 285 0.49 8.20 2.27
CA ARG A 285 0.45 8.91 3.56
C ARG A 285 1.71 9.75 3.79
N GLY A 286 2.89 9.26 3.40
CA GLY A 286 4.14 10.01 3.48
C GLY A 286 4.09 11.30 2.66
N CYS A 287 3.61 11.21 1.41
CA CYS A 287 3.43 12.37 0.54
C CYS A 287 2.45 13.39 1.16
N ARG A 288 1.34 12.91 1.71
CA ARG A 288 0.33 13.74 2.39
C ARG A 288 0.92 14.47 3.59
N TYR A 289 1.63 13.79 4.48
CA TYR A 289 2.22 14.42 5.67
C TYR A 289 3.36 15.40 5.33
N ALA A 290 4.19 15.08 4.33
CA ALA A 290 5.19 16.02 3.82
C ALA A 290 4.53 17.30 3.27
N ALA A 291 3.45 17.16 2.50
CA ALA A 291 2.67 18.29 1.99
C ALA A 291 2.00 19.08 3.11
N TRP A 292 1.53 18.40 4.17
CA TRP A 292 0.91 19.02 5.32
C TRP A 292 1.90 19.93 6.05
N LEU A 293 3.13 19.47 6.31
CA LEU A 293 4.18 20.29 6.92
C LEU A 293 4.44 21.55 6.08
N GLN A 294 4.59 21.38 4.77
CA GLN A 294 4.83 22.49 3.84
C GLN A 294 3.68 23.50 3.83
N LEU A 295 2.42 23.04 3.81
CA LEU A 295 1.23 23.88 3.82
C LEU A 295 1.09 24.70 5.12
N HIS A 296 1.51 24.13 6.25
CA HIS A 296 1.46 24.79 7.55
C HIS A 296 2.68 25.65 7.84
N GLY A 297 3.65 25.71 6.92
CA GLY A 297 4.87 26.48 7.12
C GLY A 297 5.89 25.83 8.04
N ARG A 298 5.83 24.50 8.20
CA ARG A 298 6.72 23.70 9.03
C ARG A 298 7.81 23.03 8.19
N GLY A 299 8.92 22.66 8.82
CA GLY A 299 10.08 22.04 8.17
C GLY A 299 11.21 23.01 7.83
N PRO A 300 12.29 22.54 7.17
CA PRO A 300 13.54 23.28 7.06
C PRO A 300 13.45 24.46 6.07
N VAL A 301 12.67 24.30 5.00
CA VAL A 301 12.33 25.36 4.04
C VAL A 301 10.87 25.14 3.61
N PRO A 302 9.89 25.75 4.30
CA PRO A 302 8.49 25.58 3.96
C PRO A 302 8.10 26.34 2.68
N ASN A 303 7.16 25.76 1.93
CA ASN A 303 6.55 26.33 0.75
C ASN A 303 5.08 25.92 0.68
N ARG A 304 4.21 26.85 1.09
CA ARG A 304 2.77 26.61 1.19
C ARG A 304 2.12 26.43 -0.16
N ALA A 305 2.62 27.07 -1.22
CA ALA A 305 2.11 26.85 -2.58
C ALA A 305 2.36 25.41 -3.06
N ILE A 306 3.52 24.83 -2.77
CA ILE A 306 3.81 23.43 -3.07
C ILE A 306 2.91 22.51 -2.23
N GLY A 307 2.83 22.76 -0.91
CA GLY A 307 1.95 22.00 -0.02
C GLY A 307 0.48 22.03 -0.48
N ALA A 308 -0.01 23.21 -0.87
CA ALA A 308 -1.37 23.42 -1.35
C ALA A 308 -1.66 22.68 -2.66
N ARG A 309 -0.69 22.67 -3.60
CA ARG A 309 -0.81 21.93 -4.86
C ARG A 309 -0.92 20.43 -4.61
N VAL A 310 -0.05 19.88 -3.76
CA VAL A 310 -0.07 18.44 -3.44
C VAL A 310 -1.35 18.07 -2.70
N MET A 311 -1.78 18.88 -1.72
CA MET A 311 -3.05 18.68 -1.01
C MET A 311 -4.27 18.78 -1.93
N GLY A 312 -4.23 19.65 -2.94
CA GLY A 312 -5.27 19.72 -3.98
C GLY A 312 -5.45 18.36 -4.65
N GLY A 313 -4.36 17.72 -5.07
CA GLY A 313 -4.43 16.38 -5.68
C GLY A 313 -4.97 15.29 -4.74
N PHE A 314 -4.72 15.38 -3.43
CA PHE A 314 -5.35 14.47 -2.45
C PHE A 314 -6.84 14.74 -2.29
N CYS A 315 -7.23 16.01 -2.21
CA CYS A 315 -8.64 16.42 -2.16
C CYS A 315 -9.41 15.94 -3.40
N ASP A 316 -8.83 16.08 -4.59
CA ASP A 316 -9.43 15.63 -5.85
C ASP A 316 -9.65 14.10 -5.91
N ARG A 317 -8.86 13.33 -5.14
CA ARG A 317 -9.02 11.87 -4.97
C ARG A 317 -9.93 11.48 -3.79
N GLY A 318 -10.60 12.45 -3.17
CA GLY A 318 -11.58 12.21 -2.11
C GLY A 318 -11.04 12.31 -0.68
N ASP A 319 -9.80 12.77 -0.47
CA ASP A 319 -9.31 13.05 0.89
C ASP A 319 -9.97 14.32 1.43
N ALA A 320 -11.08 14.14 2.15
CA ALA A 320 -11.86 15.23 2.71
C ALA A 320 -11.09 16.08 3.74
N GLY A 321 -10.09 15.49 4.41
CA GLY A 321 -9.18 16.22 5.30
C GLY A 321 -8.23 17.14 4.54
N ALA A 322 -7.69 16.69 3.41
CA ALA A 322 -6.86 17.53 2.55
C ALA A 322 -7.65 18.71 1.98
N CYS A 323 -8.93 18.51 1.63
CA CYS A 323 -9.82 19.60 1.24
C CYS A 323 -10.01 20.64 2.36
N LEU A 324 -10.18 20.18 3.61
CA LEU A 324 -10.26 21.07 4.76
C LEU A 324 -8.97 21.89 4.92
N ASP A 325 -7.82 21.22 4.98
CA ASP A 325 -6.51 21.86 5.21
C ASP A 325 -6.22 22.91 4.13
N LEU A 326 -6.50 22.58 2.87
CA LEU A 326 -6.34 23.50 1.75
C LEU A 326 -7.32 24.67 1.82
N GLY A 327 -8.58 24.41 2.16
CA GLY A 327 -9.60 25.44 2.34
C GLY A 327 -9.21 26.44 3.44
N VAL A 328 -8.70 25.96 4.57
CA VAL A 328 -8.20 26.82 5.66
C VAL A 328 -7.02 27.65 5.19
N ALA A 329 -6.03 27.03 4.52
CA ALA A 329 -4.85 27.75 4.06
C ALA A 329 -5.20 28.89 3.07
N LEU A 330 -6.16 28.66 2.16
CA LEU A 330 -6.64 29.67 1.21
C LEU A 330 -7.56 30.71 1.85
N HIS A 331 -8.27 30.36 2.93
CA HIS A 331 -9.04 31.31 3.72
C HIS A 331 -8.13 32.32 4.43
N GLU A 332 -7.06 31.83 5.07
CA GLU A 332 -6.10 32.68 5.79
C GLU A 332 -5.27 33.50 4.80
N GLY A 333 -4.63 32.84 3.84
CA GLY A 333 -3.67 33.45 2.93
C GLY A 333 -2.32 33.77 3.57
N TYR A 334 -1.27 33.66 2.77
CA TYR A 334 0.13 33.80 3.16
C TYR A 334 0.92 34.49 2.03
N PRO A 335 2.12 35.05 2.30
CA PRO A 335 2.95 35.67 1.27
C PRO A 335 3.24 34.77 0.05
N ASP A 336 3.46 33.46 0.30
CA ASP A 336 3.73 32.44 -0.72
C ASP A 336 2.49 31.67 -1.17
N LEU A 337 1.31 31.94 -0.58
CA LEU A 337 0.02 31.37 -0.96
C LEU A 337 -1.09 32.41 -0.70
N PRO A 338 -1.34 33.36 -1.62
CA PRO A 338 -2.29 34.45 -1.39
C PRO A 338 -3.70 33.96 -1.05
N GLN A 339 -4.42 34.76 -0.27
CA GLN A 339 -5.80 34.46 0.12
C GLN A 339 -6.70 34.31 -1.13
N ASP A 340 -7.48 33.23 -1.15
CA ASP A 340 -8.48 32.96 -2.18
C ASP A 340 -9.73 32.37 -1.53
N ARG A 341 -10.60 33.28 -1.03
CA ARG A 341 -11.82 32.90 -0.33
C ARG A 341 -12.82 32.13 -1.21
N PRO A 342 -13.02 32.47 -2.50
CA PRO A 342 -13.87 31.67 -3.38
C PRO A 342 -13.38 30.22 -3.53
N ARG A 343 -12.09 30.00 -3.76
CA ARG A 343 -11.55 28.63 -3.82
C ARG A 343 -11.63 27.92 -2.47
N ALA A 344 -11.35 28.62 -1.37
CA ALA A 344 -11.50 28.07 -0.02
C ALA A 344 -12.93 27.57 0.23
N TYR A 345 -13.94 28.35 -0.15
CA TYR A 345 -15.34 27.96 -0.02
C TYR A 345 -15.66 26.67 -0.78
N ASN A 346 -15.18 26.56 -2.02
CA ASN A 346 -15.36 25.34 -2.83
C ASN A 346 -14.69 24.12 -2.17
N TYR A 347 -13.46 24.25 -1.66
CA TYR A 347 -12.80 23.16 -0.97
C TYR A 347 -13.50 22.77 0.35
N PHE A 348 -14.05 23.72 1.10
CA PHE A 348 -14.88 23.39 2.27
C PHE A 348 -16.14 22.62 1.88
N ARG A 349 -16.78 22.97 0.76
CA ARG A 349 -17.92 22.21 0.24
C ARG A 349 -17.53 20.78 -0.14
N THR A 350 -16.46 20.62 -0.94
CA THR A 350 -15.96 19.30 -1.33
C THR A 350 -15.58 18.46 -0.10
N GLY A 351 -14.88 19.04 0.87
CA GLY A 351 -14.54 18.36 2.13
C GLY A 351 -15.77 17.96 2.93
N CYS A 352 -16.79 18.82 3.00
CA CYS A 352 -18.06 18.50 3.67
C CYS A 352 -18.83 17.38 2.96
N GLU A 353 -18.88 17.40 1.63
CA GLU A 353 -19.48 16.35 0.81
C GLU A 353 -18.73 15.01 1.02
N GLY A 354 -17.39 15.05 1.13
CA GLY A 354 -16.55 13.92 1.53
C GLY A 354 -16.63 13.51 3.01
N GLY A 355 -17.53 14.10 3.79
CA GLY A 355 -17.80 13.70 5.18
C GLY A 355 -16.95 14.38 6.25
N ASN A 356 -16.10 15.34 5.91
CA ASN A 356 -15.33 16.10 6.90
C ASN A 356 -16.23 17.14 7.60
N MET A 357 -16.55 16.92 8.87
CA MET A 357 -17.49 17.74 9.63
C MET A 357 -16.96 19.14 9.97
N PRO A 358 -15.67 19.34 10.30
CA PRO A 358 -15.10 20.68 10.37
C PRO A 358 -15.23 21.47 9.07
N ALA A 359 -15.07 20.83 7.90
CA ALA A 359 -15.31 21.46 6.61
C ALA A 359 -16.79 21.87 6.45
N CYS A 360 -17.73 21.01 6.86
CA CYS A 360 -19.15 21.36 6.89
C CYS A 360 -19.43 22.60 7.76
N ARG A 361 -18.81 22.69 8.95
CA ARG A 361 -18.93 23.89 9.78
C ARG A 361 -18.43 25.13 9.02
N ASN A 362 -17.30 25.04 8.33
CA ASN A 362 -16.75 26.17 7.58
C ASN A 362 -17.66 26.60 6.40
N VAL A 363 -18.36 25.67 5.74
CA VAL A 363 -19.41 26.00 4.76
C VAL A 363 -20.51 26.84 5.42
N GLY A 364 -20.99 26.44 6.59
CA GLY A 364 -21.98 27.19 7.37
C GLY A 364 -21.48 28.60 7.74
N VAL A 365 -20.23 28.73 8.17
CA VAL A 365 -19.62 30.05 8.48
C VAL A 365 -19.60 30.95 7.25
N TYR A 366 -19.25 30.40 6.09
CA TYR A 366 -19.23 31.15 4.83
C TYR A 366 -20.62 31.63 4.40
N LEU A 367 -21.64 30.77 4.49
CA LEU A 367 -23.04 31.12 4.18
C LEU A 367 -23.61 32.14 5.18
N ARG A 368 -23.32 31.99 6.48
CA ARG A 368 -23.73 32.97 7.49
C ARG A 368 -23.12 34.35 7.25
N GLY A 369 -21.85 34.39 6.84
CA GLY A 369 -21.08 35.61 6.64
C GLY A 369 -21.17 36.22 5.24
N GLY A 370 -21.62 35.47 4.23
CA GLY A 370 -21.54 35.88 2.82
C GLY A 370 -20.09 35.94 2.29
N LEU A 371 -19.23 35.01 2.70
CA LEU A 371 -17.80 35.02 2.37
C LEU A 371 -17.53 34.29 1.06
N GLY A 372 -16.48 34.70 0.33
CA GLY A 372 -15.99 33.96 -0.85
C GLY A 372 -17.02 33.78 -1.98
N GLY A 373 -18.00 34.69 -2.09
CA GLY A 373 -19.08 34.58 -3.07
C GLY A 373 -20.26 33.71 -2.64
N ALA A 374 -20.24 33.15 -1.42
CA ALA A 374 -21.39 32.48 -0.85
C ALA A 374 -22.53 33.50 -0.59
N PRO A 375 -23.81 33.13 -0.81
CA PRO A 375 -24.93 33.98 -0.43
C PRO A 375 -24.95 34.12 1.09
N ARG A 376 -25.19 35.35 1.56
CA ARG A 376 -25.34 35.63 3.00
C ARG A 376 -26.72 35.18 3.45
N ASP A 377 -26.84 33.93 3.87
CA ASP A 377 -28.11 33.29 4.22
C ASP A 377 -27.94 32.28 5.37
N MET A 378 -28.55 32.60 6.52
CA MET A 378 -28.53 31.72 7.70
C MET A 378 -29.39 30.47 7.54
N SER A 379 -30.45 30.52 6.73
CA SER A 379 -31.29 29.36 6.44
C SER A 379 -30.53 28.31 5.63
N MET A 380 -29.63 28.75 4.74
CA MET A 380 -28.72 27.88 4.01
C MET A 380 -27.57 27.39 4.90
N ALA A 381 -27.11 28.19 5.88
CA ALA A 381 -26.01 27.83 6.77
C ALA A 381 -26.41 26.77 7.83
N ARG A 382 -27.61 26.88 8.40
CA ARG A 382 -28.07 26.07 9.53
C ARG A 382 -27.98 24.55 9.30
N PRO A 383 -28.38 23.99 8.14
CA PRO A 383 -28.23 22.55 7.87
C PRO A 383 -26.78 22.06 7.95
N PHE A 384 -25.81 22.87 7.54
CA PHE A 384 -24.39 22.52 7.62
C PHE A 384 -23.87 22.53 9.06
N PHE A 385 -24.33 23.48 9.88
CA PHE A 385 -24.00 23.50 11.30
C PHE A 385 -24.62 22.32 12.06
N GLU A 386 -25.88 22.00 11.80
CA GLU A 386 -26.57 20.85 12.40
C GLU A 386 -25.88 19.53 12.02
N ARG A 387 -25.53 19.37 10.75
CA ARG A 387 -24.78 18.20 10.27
C ARG A 387 -23.41 18.09 10.95
N ALA A 388 -22.65 19.18 11.03
CA ALA A 388 -21.36 19.20 11.70
C ALA A 388 -21.47 18.93 13.21
N CYS A 389 -22.53 19.44 13.86
CA CYS A 389 -22.85 19.19 15.25
C CYS A 389 -23.16 17.71 15.52
N ALA A 390 -24.02 17.10 14.69
CA ALA A 390 -24.31 15.66 14.75
C ALA A 390 -23.05 14.81 14.52
N GLY A 391 -22.11 15.33 13.73
CA GLY A 391 -20.78 14.76 13.52
C GLY A 391 -19.75 15.06 14.61
N GLY A 392 -20.15 15.61 15.76
CA GLY A 392 -19.29 15.81 16.94
C GLY A 392 -18.54 17.15 16.99
N VAL A 393 -18.75 18.07 16.04
CA VAL A 393 -18.13 19.40 16.09
C VAL A 393 -18.91 20.30 17.03
N GLN A 394 -18.52 20.34 18.30
CA GLN A 394 -19.24 21.06 19.37
C GLN A 394 -19.52 22.54 19.03
N GLN A 395 -18.54 23.24 18.47
CA GLN A 395 -18.69 24.64 18.07
C GLN A 395 -19.83 24.84 17.06
N ALA A 396 -20.07 23.85 16.18
CA ALA A 396 -21.15 23.91 15.21
C ALA A 396 -22.54 23.80 15.86
N CYS A 397 -22.65 23.11 17.00
CA CYS A 397 -23.90 23.04 17.76
C CYS A 397 -24.32 24.42 18.29
N GLU A 398 -23.35 25.23 18.70
CA GLU A 398 -23.58 26.61 19.12
C GLU A 398 -23.92 27.49 17.92
N ASP A 399 -23.17 27.35 16.82
CA ASP A 399 -23.40 28.07 15.57
C ASP A 399 -24.79 27.79 14.96
N ALA A 400 -25.37 26.60 15.17
CA ALA A 400 -26.72 26.25 14.69
C ALA A 400 -27.85 26.95 15.48
N ARG A 401 -27.60 27.26 16.76
CA ARG A 401 -28.59 27.84 17.69
C ARG A 401 -28.66 29.37 17.59
N GLY A 402 -27.53 30.01 17.29
CA GLY A 402 -27.47 31.43 16.91
C GLY A 402 -28.11 31.68 15.56
#